data_AF-A0A366WSU5-F1
#
_entry.id   AF-A0A366WSU5-F1
#
_cell.length_a   1.000
_cell.length_b   1.000
_cell.length_c   1.000
_cell.angle_alpha   90.00
_cell.angle_beta   90.00
_cell.angle_gamma   90.00
#
_symmetry.space_group_name_H-M   'P 1'
#
loop_
_entity.id
_entity.type
_entity.pdbx_description
1 polymer ?
#
loop_
_entity_poly.entity_id
_entity_poly.type
_entity_poly.pdbx_seq_one_letter_code
_entity_poly.pdbx_strand_id
1 'polypeptide(L)' 'MQAYDALPAELRWWLASACLPWSPASALRIWHKVGGANDPNDAYSRLNAIEQSMLQRDGRVWDMERRV' A
#
# COMPACT_ATOMS: atom_id res chain seq x y z
N MET A 1 12.82 6.19 11.43
CA MET A 1 11.55 6.44 12.15
C MET A 1 10.83 7.67 11.62
N GLN A 2 11.47 8.85 11.51
CA GLN A 2 10.84 10.12 11.02
C GLN A 2 9.91 10.03 9.80
N ALA A 3 10.22 9.20 8.80
CA ALA A 3 9.38 9.07 7.61
C ALA A 3 8.00 8.47 7.88
N TYR A 4 7.84 7.68 8.95
CA TYR A 4 6.56 7.11 9.36
C TYR A 4 5.78 8.08 10.27
N ASP A 5 6.47 8.77 11.18
CA ASP A 5 5.89 9.81 12.04
C ASP A 5 5.34 11.00 11.25
N ALA A 6 5.98 11.35 10.12
CA ALA A 6 5.55 12.44 9.24
C ALA A 6 4.35 12.10 8.36
N LEU A 7 3.85 10.85 8.38
CA LEU A 7 2.70 10.46 7.56
C LEU A 7 1.39 11.00 8.14
N PRO A 8 0.38 11.25 7.29
CA PRO A 8 -1.00 11.44 7.74
C PRO A 8 -1.48 10.25 8.59
N ALA A 9 -2.35 10.52 9.56
CA ALA A 9 -2.85 9.50 10.47
C ALA A 9 -3.58 8.40 9.69
N GLU A 10 -4.43 8.79 8.75
CA GLU A 10 -5.19 7.94 7.83
C GLU A 10 -4.28 6.98 7.05
N LEU A 11 -3.20 7.51 6.49
CA LEU A 11 -2.23 6.70 5.78
C LEU A 11 -1.52 5.71 6.71
N ARG A 12 -1.23 6.10 7.96
CA ARG A 12 -0.69 5.20 8.98
C ARG A 12 -1.66 4.07 9.32
N TRP A 13 -2.95 4.38 9.49
CA TRP A 13 -3.99 3.39 9.73
C TRP A 13 -4.07 2.36 8.61
N TRP A 14 -4.03 2.82 7.37
CA TRP A 14 -4.01 1.92 6.22
C TRP A 14 -2.74 1.06 6.20
N LEU A 15 -1.55 1.64 6.42
CA LEU A 15 -0.30 0.89 6.49
C LEU A 15 -0.29 -0.17 7.60
N ALA A 16 -0.94 0.10 8.73
CA ALA A 16 -1.07 -0.87 9.83
C ALA A 16 -2.03 -2.03 9.49
N SER A 17 -2.98 -1.79 8.59
CA SER A 17 -3.95 -2.78 8.10
C SER A 17 -3.49 -3.50 6.81
N ALA A 18 -2.47 -2.99 6.14
CA ALA A 18 -1.99 -3.53 4.87
C ALA A 18 -1.44 -4.95 5.05
N CYS A 19 -1.67 -5.81 4.06
CA CYS A 19 -1.23 -7.20 4.08
C CYS A 19 0.23 -7.34 3.62
N LEU A 20 0.68 -6.46 2.73
CA LEU A 20 2.06 -6.44 2.25
C LEU A 20 2.96 -5.51 3.11
N PRO A 21 4.27 -5.81 3.21
CA PRO A 21 5.23 -4.92 3.88
C PRO A 21 5.55 -3.71 2.99
N TRP A 22 4.64 -2.75 2.95
CA TRP A 22 4.80 -1.51 2.18
C TRP A 22 5.86 -0.60 2.78
N SER A 23 6.68 0.01 1.90
CA SER A 23 7.53 1.13 2.30
C SER A 23 6.69 2.41 2.46
N PRO A 24 6.86 3.18 3.57
CA PRO A 24 6.06 4.37 3.85
C PRO A 24 6.18 5.45 2.75
N ALA A 25 7.35 5.58 2.12
CA ALA A 25 7.56 6.52 1.03
C ALA A 25 6.70 6.19 -0.21
N SER A 26 6.56 4.91 -0.55
CA SER A 26 5.75 4.47 -1.69
C SER A 26 4.26 4.70 -1.45
N ALA A 27 3.79 4.35 -0.25
CA ALA A 27 2.40 4.57 0.15
C ALA A 27 2.06 6.07 0.16
N LEU A 28 2.95 6.91 0.71
CA LEU A 28 2.79 8.37 0.73
C LEU A 28 2.74 8.97 -0.67
N ARG A 29 3.57 8.48 -1.59
CA ARG A 29 3.56 8.95 -2.99
C ARG A 29 2.24 8.65 -3.69
N ILE A 30 1.65 7.48 -3.45
CA ILE A 30 0.34 7.12 -4.00
C ILE A 30 -0.75 7.99 -3.36
N TRP A 31 -0.71 8.15 -2.03
CA TRP A 31 -1.64 8.99 -1.26
C TRP A 31 -1.70 10.43 -1.80
N HIS A 32 -0.54 11.06 -2.01
CA HIS A 32 -0.50 12.42 -2.58
C HIS A 32 -0.98 12.45 -4.03
N LYS A 33 -0.67 11.43 -4.83
CA LYS A 33 -1.04 11.39 -6.25
C LYS A 33 -2.56 11.40 -6.47
N VAL A 34 -3.30 10.75 -5.58
CA VAL A 34 -4.76 10.69 -5.62
C VAL A 34 -5.44 11.75 -4.75
N GLY A 35 -4.66 12.63 -4.12
CA GLY A 35 -5.21 13.69 -3.30
C GLY A 35 -5.85 13.20 -2.00
N GLY A 36 -5.31 12.15 -1.37
CA GLY A 36 -5.86 11.55 -0.15
C GLY A 36 -6.02 12.49 1.05
N ALA A 37 -5.33 13.63 1.04
CA ALA A 37 -5.54 14.69 2.03
C ALA A 37 -6.94 15.35 1.93
N ASN A 38 -7.54 15.36 0.74
CA ASN A 38 -8.90 15.84 0.51
C ASN A 38 -9.91 14.69 0.53
N ASP A 39 -9.55 13.56 -0.07
CA ASP A 39 -10.44 12.40 -0.23
C ASP A 39 -9.75 11.10 0.23
N PRO A 40 -9.74 10.82 1.55
CA PRO A 40 -9.02 9.67 2.10
C PRO A 40 -9.61 8.33 1.61
N ASN A 41 -10.91 8.29 1.29
CA ASN A 41 -11.58 7.07 0.83
C ASN A 41 -11.14 6.64 -0.59
N ASP A 42 -10.97 7.60 -1.50
CA ASP A 42 -10.43 7.32 -2.84
C ASP A 42 -8.97 6.84 -2.74
N ALA A 43 -8.21 7.44 -1.83
CA ALA A 43 -6.84 7.04 -1.57
C ALA A 43 -6.73 5.60 -1.06
N TYR A 44 -7.56 5.20 -0.10
CA TYR A 44 -7.62 3.81 0.36
C TYR A 44 -8.00 2.84 -0.74
N SER A 45 -9.01 3.20 -1.56
CA SER A 45 -9.43 2.37 -2.69
C SER A 45 -8.29 2.16 -3.68
N ARG A 46 -7.53 3.20 -3.98
CA ARG A 46 -6.37 3.11 -4.87
C ARG A 46 -5.24 2.28 -4.28
N LEU A 47 -4.91 2.51 -3.01
CA LEU A 47 -3.86 1.78 -2.31
C LEU A 47 -4.19 0.28 -2.24
N ASN A 48 -5.42 -0.07 -1.87
CA ASN A 48 -5.90 -1.46 -1.85
C ASN A 48 -5.87 -2.10 -3.24
N ALA A 49 -6.31 -1.40 -4.29
CA ALA A 49 -6.26 -1.92 -5.66
C ALA A 49 -4.83 -2.26 -6.13
N ILE A 50 -3.85 -1.45 -5.73
CA ILE A 50 -2.43 -1.72 -6.03
C ILE A 50 -1.93 -2.90 -5.19
N GLU A 51 -2.26 -2.96 -3.91
CA GLU A 51 -1.91 -4.09 -3.05
C GLU A 51 -2.44 -5.42 -3.60
N GLN A 52 -3.71 -5.47 -3.98
CA GLN A 52 -4.33 -6.64 -4.60
C GLN A 52 -3.66 -7.03 -5.92
N SER A 53 -3.22 -6.04 -6.71
CA SER A 53 -2.47 -6.30 -7.94
C SER A 53 -1.07 -6.86 -7.66
N MET A 54 -0.42 -6.41 -6.59
CA MET A 54 0.87 -6.93 -6.13
C MET A 54 0.73 -8.34 -5.57
N LEU A 55 -0.26 -8.60 -4.71
CA LEU A 55 -0.56 -9.92 -4.16
C LEU A 55 -0.82 -10.96 -5.25
N GLN A 56 -1.57 -10.62 -6.30
CA GLN A 56 -1.80 -11.51 -7.45
C GLN A 56 -0.53 -11.81 -8.26
N ARG A 57 0.45 -10.90 -8.21
CA ARG A 57 1.73 -11.06 -8.91
C ARG A 57 2.73 -11.83 -8.05
N ASP A 58 2.74 -11.59 -6.75
CA ASP A 58 3.57 -12.28 -5.76
C ASP A 58 3.12 -13.73 -5.55
N GLY A 59 1.80 -13.96 -5.50
CA GLY A 59 1.23 -15.30 -5.50
C GLY A 59 1.64 -16.14 -6.72
N ARG A 60 1.96 -15.50 -7.86
CA ARG A 60 2.53 -16.18 -9.03
C ARG A 60 4.02 -16.49 -8.90
N VAL A 61 4.78 -15.69 -8.15
CA VAL A 61 6.19 -15.96 -7.85
C VAL A 61 6.31 -17.23 -7.01
N TRP A 62 5.48 -17.41 -5.99
CA TRP A 62 5.49 -18.62 -5.16
C TRP A 62 4.82 -19.84 -5.80
N ASP A 63 3.93 -19.66 -6.79
CA ASP A 63 3.38 -20.78 -7.58
C ASP A 63 4.43 -21.38 -8.53
N MET A 64 5.33 -20.55 -9.07
CA MET A 64 6.45 -21.01 -9.91
C MET A 64 7.47 -21.85 -9.15
N GLU A 65 7.75 -21.53 -7.88
CA GLU A 65 8.69 -22.31 -7.04
C GLU A 65 8.12 -23.67 -6.57
N ARG A 66 6.81 -23.91 -6.70
CA ARG A 66 6.17 -25.16 -6.25
C ARG A 66 5.98 -26.20 -7.36
N ARG A 67 6.42 -25.91 -8.59
CA ARG A 67 6.44 -26.85 -9.73
C ARG A 67 7.88 -27.27 -10.09
N VAL A 68 8.63 -27.78 -9.12
CA VAL A 68 9.91 -28.48 -9.36
C VAL A 68 9.91 -29.83 -8.65
#